data_AF-A0A8H8C4I2-F1
#
_entry.id   AF-A0A8H8C4I2-F1
#
_cell.length_a   1.000
_cell.length_b   1.000
_cell.length_c   1.000
_cell.angle_alpha   90.00
_cell.angle_beta   90.00
_cell.angle_gamma   90.00
#
_symmetry.space_group_name_H-M   'P 1'
#
loop_
_entity.id
_entity.type
_entity.pdbx_description
1 polymer ?
#
loop_
_entity_poly.entity_id
_entity_poly.type
_entity_poly.pdbx_seq_one_letter_code
_entity_poly.pdbx_strand_id
1 'polypeptide(L)'
;MMIESEVTSIRVSKLNCIPVVEVKGYCGSAMNHIEIPYILTTRAPGFSIGSRFLWNPYAAGIKLPRNPRLCLPTAAKEKIMKQLGFLIARILQSPFEEIGSLYEMEGKVRVGQCISRTLTWSGRDLCGDIASGPFSNDKDYYDSALVGRNVSSSTICNQESYAELN
;
A
#
# COMPACT_ATOMS: atom_id res chain seq x y z
N MET A 1 -9.48 1.77 12.82
CA MET A 1 -8.86 0.65 12.07
C MET A 1 -8.71 1.01 10.59
N MET A 2 -7.67 0.48 9.91
CA MET A 2 -7.06 0.96 8.64
C MET A 2 -6.56 2.41 8.67
N ILE A 3 -7.47 3.38 8.81
CA ILE A 3 -7.17 4.82 8.74
C ILE A 3 -6.14 5.24 9.78
N GLU A 4 -6.29 4.79 11.03
CA GLU A 4 -5.33 5.07 12.11
C GLU A 4 -3.93 4.53 11.82
N SER A 5 -3.86 3.37 11.16
CA SER A 5 -2.58 2.78 10.79
C SER A 5 -1.88 3.53 9.69
N GLU A 6 -2.62 3.95 8.67
CA GLU A 6 -2.11 4.79 7.62
C GLU A 6 -1.62 6.14 8.16
N VAL A 7 -2.41 6.79 9.03
CA VAL A 7 -2.04 8.05 9.69
C VAL A 7 -0.78 7.89 10.54
N THR A 8 -0.71 6.83 11.34
CA THR A 8 0.46 6.55 12.19
C THR A 8 1.70 6.31 11.33
N SER A 9 1.56 5.54 10.25
CA SER A 9 2.65 5.25 9.31
C SER A 9 3.18 6.50 8.61
N ILE A 10 2.30 7.42 8.19
CA ILE A 10 2.69 8.72 7.63
C ILE A 10 3.45 9.56 8.68
N ARG A 11 2.96 9.63 9.92
CA ARG A 11 3.62 10.38 11.00
C ARG A 11 5.01 9.83 11.31
N VAL A 12 5.16 8.51 11.43
CA VAL A 12 6.46 7.85 11.66
C VAL A 12 7.40 8.09 10.49
N SER A 13 6.91 7.97 9.24
CA SER A 13 7.71 8.23 8.05
C SER A 13 8.26 9.66 8.03
N LYS A 14 7.43 10.64 8.43
CA LYS A 14 7.84 12.04 8.54
C LYS A 14 8.95 12.24 9.58
N LEU A 15 8.86 11.57 10.74
CA LEU A 15 9.92 11.59 11.77
C LEU A 15 11.23 10.98 11.25
N ASN A 16 11.15 9.95 10.41
CA ASN A 16 12.29 9.33 9.74
C ASN A 16 12.78 10.09 8.50
N CYS A 17 12.42 11.37 8.36
CA CYS A 17 12.84 12.25 7.26
C CYS A 17 12.46 11.74 5.85
N ILE A 18 11.43 10.91 5.74
CA ILE A 18 10.88 10.48 4.46
C ILE A 18 9.92 11.58 3.97
N PRO A 19 10.02 12.03 2.71
CA PRO A 19 9.15 13.08 2.17
C PRO A 19 7.74 12.52 1.98
N VAL A 20 6.87 12.77 2.96
CA VAL A 20 5.46 12.39 2.96
C VAL A 20 4.57 13.61 3.14
N VAL A 21 3.30 13.47 2.77
CA VAL A 21 2.28 14.48 3.05
C VAL A 21 2.07 14.64 4.55
N GLU A 22 1.57 15.80 4.96
CA GLU A 22 1.20 16.05 6.35
C GLU A 22 -0.29 15.78 6.56
N VAL A 23 -0.64 15.02 7.60
CA VAL A 23 -2.01 14.77 8.01
C VAL A 23 -2.54 16.01 8.74
N LYS A 24 -3.62 16.61 8.22
CA LYS A 24 -4.30 17.78 8.79
C LYS A 24 -5.54 17.40 9.63
N GLY A 25 -6.15 16.25 9.34
CA GLY A 25 -7.26 15.71 10.11
C GLY A 25 -7.57 14.30 9.63
N TYR A 26 -8.21 13.48 10.46
CA TYR A 26 -8.69 12.17 10.06
C TYR A 26 -9.83 11.73 10.96
N CYS A 27 -10.69 10.85 10.45
CA CYS A 27 -11.68 10.14 11.24
C CYS A 27 -11.68 8.68 10.79
N GLY A 28 -11.40 7.76 11.71
CA GLY A 28 -11.40 6.33 11.43
C GLY A 28 -12.78 5.67 11.56
N SER A 29 -13.80 6.42 11.97
CA SER A 29 -15.16 5.91 12.22
C SER A 29 -16.14 6.49 11.22
N ALA A 30 -17.15 5.70 10.84
CA ALA A 30 -18.31 6.19 10.10
C ALA A 30 -19.23 7.06 10.96
N MET A 31 -19.05 7.08 12.28
CA MET A 31 -19.78 7.95 13.21
C MET A 31 -19.25 9.39 13.14
N ASN A 32 -19.43 10.04 11.99
CA ASN A 32 -19.03 11.43 11.73
C ASN A 32 -20.04 12.13 10.81
N HIS A 33 -19.94 13.45 10.63
CA HIS A 33 -20.91 14.26 9.87
C HIS A 33 -21.05 13.91 8.37
N ILE A 34 -20.07 13.21 7.79
CA ILE A 34 -20.11 12.75 6.40
C ILE A 34 -20.31 11.24 6.28
N GLU A 35 -20.52 10.56 7.42
CA GLU A 35 -20.86 9.13 7.55
C GLU A 35 -19.83 8.15 6.95
N ILE A 36 -18.62 8.63 6.63
CA ILE A 36 -17.57 7.85 5.96
C ILE A 36 -16.21 8.14 6.60
N PRO A 37 -15.36 7.12 6.87
CA PRO A 37 -13.99 7.33 7.34
C PRO A 37 -13.14 8.14 6.34
N TYR A 38 -12.26 9.01 6.84
CA TYR A 38 -11.46 9.89 5.99
C TYR A 38 -10.08 10.20 6.56
N ILE A 39 -9.16 10.60 5.67
CA ILE A 39 -7.89 11.25 5.99
C ILE A 39 -7.81 12.53 5.15
N LEU A 40 -7.60 13.66 5.81
CA LEU A 40 -7.29 14.94 5.19
C LEU A 40 -5.79 15.19 5.30
N THR A 41 -5.14 15.38 4.15
CA THR A 41 -3.70 15.63 4.06
C THR A 41 -3.39 16.90 3.29
N THR A 42 -2.16 17.40 3.43
CA THR A 42 -1.63 18.41 2.50
C THR A 42 -1.48 17.84 1.11
N ARG A 43 -1.64 18.69 0.10
CA ARG A 43 -1.32 18.32 -1.29
C ARG A 43 0.18 18.13 -1.48
N ALA A 44 0.60 16.95 -1.95
CA ALA A 44 1.95 16.75 -2.45
C ALA A 44 2.13 17.48 -3.80
N PRO A 45 3.12 18.37 -3.96
CA PRO A 45 3.42 18.98 -5.25
C PRO A 45 4.06 17.97 -6.20
N GLY A 46 3.80 18.12 -7.50
CA GLY A 46 4.40 17.30 -8.55
C GLY A 46 3.39 16.46 -9.32
N PHE A 47 3.88 15.40 -9.96
CA PHE A 47 3.08 14.47 -10.78
C PHE A 47 3.68 13.07 -10.67
N SER A 48 2.84 12.05 -10.83
CA SER A 48 3.33 10.67 -10.94
C SER A 48 4.14 10.51 -12.22
N ILE A 49 5.30 9.85 -12.14
CA ILE A 49 6.21 9.65 -13.29
C ILE A 49 5.44 9.11 -14.51
N GLY A 50 4.63 8.07 -14.31
CA GLY A 50 3.88 7.41 -15.37
C GLY A 50 2.84 8.31 -16.04
N SER A 51 2.42 9.41 -15.41
CA SER A 51 1.45 10.34 -15.99
C SER A 51 2.03 11.19 -17.11
N ARG A 52 3.33 11.52 -17.06
CA ARG A 52 4.01 12.39 -18.04
C ARG A 52 5.05 11.68 -18.88
N PHE A 53 5.71 10.67 -18.30
CA PHE A 53 6.83 9.99 -18.93
C PHE A 53 6.60 8.50 -19.00
N LEU A 54 7.25 7.86 -19.96
CA LEU A 54 7.43 6.43 -19.98
C LEU A 54 8.74 6.07 -19.30
N TRP A 55 8.73 4.97 -18.53
CA TRP A 55 9.95 4.38 -18.03
C TRP A 55 10.75 3.74 -19.17
N ASN A 56 10.10 3.00 -20.06
CA ASN A 56 10.73 2.41 -21.24
C ASN A 56 10.15 3.01 -22.52
N PRO A 57 10.93 3.11 -23.60
CA PRO A 57 10.40 3.60 -24.87
C PRO A 57 9.28 2.68 -25.38
N TYR A 58 8.43 3.20 -26.26
CA TYR A 58 7.48 2.38 -27.00
C TYR A 58 8.23 1.27 -27.74
N ALA A 59 7.65 0.06 -27.76
CA ALA A 59 8.24 -1.04 -28.51
C ALA A 59 8.23 -0.72 -30.02
N ALA A 60 9.23 -1.25 -30.74
CA ALA A 60 9.33 -1.08 -32.18
C ALA A 60 8.08 -1.66 -32.88
N GLY A 61 7.56 -0.95 -33.89
CA GLY A 61 6.41 -1.40 -34.68
C GLY A 61 5.03 -1.05 -34.09
N ILE A 62 4.94 -0.43 -32.91
CA ILE A 62 3.66 0.02 -32.35
C ILE A 62 3.25 1.37 -32.95
N LYS A 63 1.98 1.51 -33.35
CA LYS A 63 1.40 2.80 -33.72
C LYS A 63 1.36 3.72 -32.51
N LEU A 64 2.06 4.84 -32.59
CA LEU A 64 2.11 5.81 -31.51
C LEU A 64 0.72 6.44 -31.26
N PRO A 65 0.35 6.71 -30.00
CA PRO A 65 -0.85 7.48 -29.70
C PRO A 65 -0.71 8.92 -30.21
N ARG A 66 -1.85 9.62 -30.39
CA ARG A 66 -1.88 11.00 -30.92
C ARG A 66 -0.94 11.96 -30.18
N ASN A 67 -0.79 11.78 -28.87
CA ASN A 67 0.15 12.53 -28.02
C ASN A 67 1.08 11.52 -27.32
N PRO A 68 2.23 11.16 -27.93
CA PRO A 68 3.16 10.21 -27.35
C PRO A 68 3.82 10.81 -26.11
N ARG A 69 3.91 10.03 -25.04
CA ARG A 69 4.67 10.43 -23.84
C ARG A 69 6.15 10.32 -24.12
N LEU A 70 6.93 11.24 -23.53
CA LEU A 70 8.38 11.20 -23.63
C LEU A 70 8.94 10.05 -22.80
N CYS A 71 9.96 9.37 -23.32
CA CYS A 71 10.72 8.41 -22.54
C CYS A 71 11.65 9.17 -21.58
N LEU A 72 11.75 8.71 -20.34
CA LEU A 72 12.69 9.24 -19.37
C LEU A 72 14.15 9.06 -19.86
N PRO A 73 14.96 10.12 -19.87
CA PRO A 73 16.39 10.00 -20.13
C PRO A 73 17.07 9.11 -19.09
N THR A 74 18.13 8.39 -19.49
CA THR A 74 18.89 7.48 -18.60
C THR A 74 19.37 8.18 -17.33
N ALA A 75 19.96 9.37 -17.44
CA ALA A 75 20.41 10.15 -16.29
C ALA A 75 19.28 10.50 -15.30
N ALA A 76 18.06 10.72 -15.78
CA ALA A 76 16.91 10.96 -14.92
C ALA A 76 16.46 9.68 -14.21
N LYS A 77 16.49 8.53 -14.89
CA LYS A 77 16.22 7.22 -14.27
C LYS A 77 17.23 6.92 -13.17
N GLU A 78 18.52 7.10 -13.43
CA GLU A 78 19.59 6.91 -12.45
C GLU A 78 19.36 7.77 -11.20
N LYS A 79 19.03 9.05 -11.40
CA LYS A 79 18.68 9.95 -10.29
C LYS A 79 17.48 9.45 -9.49
N ILE A 80 16.40 9.03 -10.16
CA ILE A 80 15.20 8.49 -9.52
C ILE A 80 15.54 7.23 -8.73
N MET A 81 16.29 6.29 -9.32
CA MET A 81 16.69 5.06 -8.66
C MET A 81 17.59 5.32 -7.45
N LYS A 82 18.52 6.26 -7.54
CA LYS A 82 19.35 6.67 -6.40
C LYS A 82 18.51 7.25 -5.27
N GLN A 83 17.54 8.11 -5.58
CA GLN A 83 16.62 8.68 -4.59
C GLN A 83 15.74 7.59 -3.96
N LEU A 84 15.18 6.68 -4.77
CA LEU A 84 14.38 5.57 -4.29
C LEU A 84 15.17 4.65 -3.37
N GLY A 85 16.42 4.31 -3.74
CA GLY A 85 17.32 3.53 -2.89
C GLY A 85 17.59 4.20 -1.55
N PHE A 86 17.81 5.52 -1.53
CA PHE A 86 17.96 6.28 -0.30
C PHE A 86 16.69 6.22 0.59
N LEU A 87 15.50 6.38 -0.02
CA LEU A 87 14.24 6.31 0.73
C LEU A 87 13.96 4.91 1.28
N ILE A 88 14.21 3.86 0.50
CA ILE A 88 14.09 2.47 0.94
C ILE A 88 15.04 2.21 2.10
N ALA A 89 16.31 2.64 2.01
CA ALA A 89 17.26 2.48 3.11
C ALA A 89 16.77 3.17 4.39
N ARG A 90 16.11 4.32 4.30
CA ARG A 90 15.49 5.00 5.46
C ARG A 90 14.29 4.25 6.02
N ILE A 91 13.44 3.69 5.17
CA ILE A 91 12.30 2.87 5.61
C ILE A 91 12.79 1.60 6.31
N LEU A 92 13.85 0.96 5.79
CA LEU A 92 14.41 -0.27 6.36
C LEU A 92 15.18 -0.05 7.66
N GLN A 93 15.62 1.18 7.96
CA GLN A 93 16.20 1.56 9.26
C GLN A 93 15.15 1.72 10.37
N SER A 94 13.89 1.30 10.12
CA SER A 94 12.82 1.41 11.08
C SER A 94 13.08 0.57 12.34
N PRO A 95 12.75 1.08 13.55
CA PRO A 95 13.02 0.38 14.81
C PRO A 95 12.04 -0.76 15.13
N PHE A 96 11.24 -1.21 14.16
CA PHE A 96 10.22 -2.23 14.38
C PHE A 96 10.78 -3.60 14.06
N GLU A 97 10.77 -4.49 15.05
CA GLU A 97 11.29 -5.86 14.96
C GLU A 97 10.24 -6.84 14.40
N GLU A 98 8.99 -6.39 14.29
CA GLU A 98 7.85 -7.19 13.84
C GLU A 98 7.24 -6.62 12.55
N ILE A 99 6.67 -7.50 11.75
CA ILE A 99 5.91 -7.17 10.55
C ILE A 99 4.45 -6.99 10.94
N GLY A 100 3.95 -5.77 10.78
CA GLY A 100 2.60 -5.42 11.17
C GLY A 100 2.18 -4.03 10.70
N SER A 101 0.94 -3.68 11.04
CA SER A 101 0.47 -2.29 10.90
C SER A 101 0.83 -1.48 12.14
N LEU A 102 1.15 -0.20 11.94
CA LEU A 102 1.53 0.68 13.04
C LEU A 102 0.29 1.34 13.61
N TYR A 103 0.20 1.47 14.94
CA TYR A 103 -0.89 2.18 15.59
C TYR A 103 -0.36 2.99 16.75
N GLU A 104 -1.02 4.10 17.06
CA GLU A 104 -0.73 4.90 18.24
C GLU A 104 -1.65 4.46 19.38
N MET A 105 -1.07 3.95 20.46
CA MET A 105 -1.78 3.53 21.67
C MET A 105 -1.09 4.15 22.88
N GLU A 106 -1.83 4.90 23.70
CA GLU A 106 -1.32 5.59 24.89
C GLU A 106 -0.10 6.50 24.58
N GLY A 107 -0.11 7.15 23.42
CA GLY A 107 0.98 8.03 22.96
C GLY A 107 2.25 7.30 22.51
N LYS A 108 2.21 5.97 22.37
CA LYS A 108 3.32 5.16 21.85
C LYS A 108 2.91 4.48 20.55
N VAL A 109 3.83 4.45 19.60
CA VAL A 109 3.65 3.67 18.36
C VAL A 109 3.91 2.20 18.68
N ARG A 110 2.98 1.33 18.28
CA ARG A 110 3.08 -0.13 18.40
C ARG A 110 2.82 -0.79 17.07
N VAL A 111 3.43 -1.95 16.90
CA VAL A 111 3.11 -2.87 15.80
C VAL A 111 1.93 -3.73 16.23
N GLY A 112 0.95 -3.87 15.35
CA GLY A 112 -0.20 -4.74 15.54
C GLY A 112 -0.49 -5.55 14.28
N GLN A 113 -1.68 -6.14 14.22
CA GLN A 113 -2.12 -6.96 13.10
C GLN A 113 -1.96 -6.23 11.76
N CYS A 114 -1.44 -6.95 10.76
CA CYS A 114 -1.30 -6.51 9.38
C CYS A 114 -2.67 -6.23 8.73
N ILE A 115 -2.91 -4.98 8.34
CA ILE A 115 -4.12 -4.57 7.61
C ILE A 115 -3.96 -4.72 6.09
N SER A 116 -3.04 -5.59 5.63
CA SER A 116 -2.81 -5.81 4.20
C SER A 116 -4.07 -6.35 3.53
N ARG A 117 -4.43 -5.85 2.35
CA ARG A 117 -5.58 -6.34 1.56
C ARG A 117 -5.61 -7.87 1.42
N THR A 118 -4.45 -8.50 1.32
CA THR A 118 -4.33 -9.97 1.25
C THR A 118 -4.81 -10.68 2.52
N LEU A 119 -4.73 -10.01 3.67
CA LEU A 119 -5.06 -10.51 5.00
C LEU A 119 -6.38 -9.94 5.54
N THR A 120 -6.87 -8.80 5.03
CA THR A 120 -8.04 -8.09 5.58
C THR A 120 -9.22 -7.88 4.64
N TRP A 121 -9.10 -8.11 3.33
CA TRP A 121 -10.23 -7.85 2.43
C TRP A 121 -11.35 -8.87 2.65
N SER A 122 -12.45 -8.37 3.22
CA SER A 122 -13.70 -9.06 3.48
C SER A 122 -14.36 -9.55 2.18
N GLY A 123 -14.54 -10.86 2.12
CA GLY A 123 -15.14 -11.63 1.02
C GLY A 123 -14.89 -13.14 1.20
N ARG A 124 -14.55 -13.51 2.44
CA ARG A 124 -13.94 -14.78 2.86
C ARG A 124 -14.51 -15.18 4.20
N ASP A 125 -15.79 -14.91 4.42
CA ASP A 125 -16.56 -15.29 5.60
C ASP A 125 -16.65 -16.83 5.76
N LEU A 126 -16.02 -17.57 4.82
CA LEU A 126 -15.87 -19.02 4.74
C LEU A 126 -14.45 -19.53 5.09
N CYS A 127 -13.47 -18.66 5.32
CA CYS A 127 -12.09 -19.06 5.63
C CYS A 127 -11.83 -18.82 7.11
N GLY A 128 -11.46 -19.87 7.85
CA GLY A 128 -11.07 -19.78 9.26
C GLY A 128 -9.93 -18.78 9.51
N ASP A 129 -9.69 -18.48 10.79
CA ASP A 129 -8.75 -17.45 11.25
C ASP A 129 -7.36 -17.58 10.62
N ILE A 130 -7.10 -16.77 9.59
CA ILE A 130 -5.75 -16.55 9.07
C ILE A 130 -5.04 -15.65 10.07
N ALA A 131 -3.90 -16.10 10.58
CA ALA A 131 -3.05 -15.29 11.44
C ALA A 131 -2.74 -13.96 10.72
N SER A 132 -3.16 -12.85 11.33
CA SER A 132 -2.95 -11.51 10.79
C SER A 132 -1.75 -10.81 11.43
N GLY A 133 -0.94 -11.55 12.19
CA GLY A 133 0.22 -11.02 12.89
C GLY A 133 -0.12 -10.26 14.19
N PRO A 134 0.79 -9.42 14.71
CA PRO A 134 2.10 -9.09 14.14
C PRO A 134 2.99 -10.34 13.99
N PHE A 135 3.86 -10.34 12.98
CA PHE A 135 4.74 -11.47 12.69
C PHE A 135 6.18 -11.14 13.09
N SER A 136 6.83 -12.02 13.83
CA SER A 136 8.23 -11.83 14.24
C SER A 136 9.24 -12.23 13.15
N ASN A 137 8.79 -12.83 12.05
CA ASN A 137 9.66 -13.22 10.94
C ASN A 137 8.92 -13.18 9.59
N ASP A 138 9.71 -13.05 8.53
CA ASP A 138 9.23 -12.98 7.14
C ASP A 138 8.47 -14.24 6.71
N LYS A 139 8.94 -15.43 7.12
CA LYS A 139 8.36 -16.70 6.69
C LYS A 139 6.89 -16.80 7.08
N ASP A 140 6.57 -16.52 8.35
CA ASP A 140 5.20 -16.60 8.86
C ASP A 140 4.29 -15.57 8.19
N TYR A 141 4.82 -14.38 7.91
CA TYR A 141 4.10 -13.36 7.13
C TYR A 141 3.79 -13.83 5.71
N TYR A 142 4.78 -14.34 4.98
CA TYR A 142 4.59 -14.80 3.61
C TYR A 142 3.71 -16.04 3.52
N ASP A 143 3.84 -17.00 4.44
CA ASP A 143 2.98 -18.18 4.52
C ASP A 143 1.52 -17.73 4.71
N SER A 144 1.26 -16.82 5.65
CA SER A 144 -0.08 -16.27 5.90
C SER A 144 -0.61 -15.49 4.69
N ALA A 145 0.24 -14.72 3.99
CA ALA A 145 -0.14 -13.99 2.79
C ALA A 145 -0.42 -14.91 1.59
N LEU A 146 0.31 -16.02 1.43
CA LEU A 146 0.10 -17.00 0.37
C LEU A 146 -1.20 -17.76 0.58
N VAL A 147 -1.48 -18.21 1.81
CA VAL A 147 -2.79 -18.76 2.19
C VAL A 147 -3.88 -17.71 1.93
N GLY A 148 -3.61 -16.46 2.34
CA GLY A 148 -4.40 -15.27 2.02
C GLY A 148 -4.77 -15.18 0.54
N ARG A 149 -3.81 -15.30 -0.37
CA ARG A 149 -4.02 -15.20 -1.83
C ARG A 149 -4.72 -16.41 -2.44
N ASN A 150 -4.30 -17.62 -2.09
CA ASN A 150 -4.81 -18.84 -2.72
C ASN A 150 -6.31 -18.98 -2.52
N VAL A 151 -6.80 -18.61 -1.35
CA VAL A 151 -8.24 -18.66 -1.08
C VAL A 151 -8.98 -17.51 -1.77
N SER A 152 -8.34 -16.38 -2.11
CA SER A 152 -8.99 -15.32 -2.90
C SER A 152 -9.09 -15.69 -4.38
N SER A 153 -8.10 -16.41 -4.92
CA SER A 153 -8.14 -16.89 -6.31
C SER A 153 -9.16 -18.02 -6.51
N SER A 154 -9.33 -18.94 -5.56
CA SER A 154 -10.31 -20.02 -5.69
C SER A 154 -11.76 -19.55 -5.55
N THR A 155 -12.04 -18.49 -4.78
CA THR A 155 -13.37 -17.86 -4.74
C THR A 155 -13.71 -17.15 -6.06
N ILE A 156 -12.74 -16.52 -6.72
CA ILE A 156 -12.92 -15.87 -8.03
C ILE A 156 -13.27 -16.93 -9.10
N CYS A 157 -12.59 -18.09 -9.11
CA CYS A 157 -12.93 -19.19 -10.01
C CYS A 157 -14.36 -19.73 -9.82
N ASN A 158 -14.90 -19.71 -8.60
CA ASN A 158 -16.24 -20.23 -8.34
C ASN A 158 -17.36 -19.23 -8.66
N GLN A 159 -17.08 -17.93 -8.81
CA GLN A 159 -18.11 -16.95 -9.17
C GLN A 159 -18.38 -16.89 -10.69
N GLU A 160 -17.42 -17.27 -11.54
CA GLU A 160 -17.63 -17.33 -12.99
C GLU A 160 -18.53 -18.51 -13.41
N SER A 161 -18.59 -19.61 -12.64
CA SER A 161 -19.51 -20.74 -12.91
C SER A 161 -20.99 -20.45 -12.60
N TYR A 162 -21.31 -19.45 -11.78
CA TYR A 162 -22.72 -19.13 -11.45
C TYR A 162 -23.32 -18.04 -12.35
N ALA A 163 -22.53 -17.43 -13.23
CA ALA A 163 -22.99 -16.40 -14.18
C ALA A 163 -23.53 -16.98 -15.51
N GLU A 164 -23.42 -18.29 -15.75
CA GLU A 164 -23.90 -18.95 -16.98
C GLU A 164 -25.23 -19.71 -16.83
N LEU A 165 -25.98 -19.51 -15.73
CA LEU A 165 -27.25 -20.23 -15.47
C LEU A 165 -28.47 -19.33 -15.17
N ASN A 166 -28.51 -18.10 -15.69
CA ASN A 166 -29.75 -17.31 -15.73
C ASN A 166 -29.96 -16.66 -17.10
#